data_AF-C9JCL8-F1
#
_entry.id   AF-C9JCL8-F1
#
_cell.length_a   1.000
_cell.length_b   1.000
_cell.length_c   1.000
_cell.angle_alpha   90.00
_cell.angle_beta   90.00
_cell.angle_gamma   90.00
#
_symmetry.space_group_name_H-M   'P 1'
#
loop_
_entity.id
_entity.type
_entity.pdbx_description
1 polymer ?
#
loop_
_entity_poly.entity_id
_entity_poly.type
_entity_poly.pdbx_seq_one_letter_code
_entity_poly.pdbx_strand_id
1 'polypeptide(L)'
;MHMMVSKPEQWVKPMAVAGANQYTFHLEATENPGALIKDIRENGMKVGLAIKPGTSVEYLAPWANQIDMALVMTVEPGFGGQKFMEDMMPKVHWLRTQFPSLDIEVD
;
A
#
# COMPACT_ATOMS: atom_id res chain seq x y z
N MET A 1 6.53 -3.71 -5.95
CA MET A 1 7.61 -3.75 -4.95
C MET A 1 7.14 -3.02 -3.71
N HIS A 2 7.35 -3.59 -2.52
CA HIS A 2 6.78 -3.12 -1.26
C HIS A 2 7.84 -2.36 -0.42
N MET A 3 7.57 -1.09 -0.15
CA MET A 3 8.50 -0.14 0.48
C MET A 3 8.19 0.09 1.95
N MET A 4 8.88 -0.66 2.81
CA MET A 4 8.86 -0.49 4.26
C MET A 4 9.94 0.51 4.73
N VAL A 5 9.80 1.77 4.33
CA VAL A 5 10.75 2.86 4.63
C VAL A 5 10.02 4.08 5.21
N SER A 6 10.73 4.93 5.96
CA SER A 6 10.13 6.08 6.67
C SER A 6 9.89 7.33 5.81
N LYS A 7 10.51 7.42 4.62
CA LYS A 7 10.37 8.56 3.68
C LYS A 7 10.21 8.02 2.26
N PRO A 8 9.08 7.38 1.94
CA PRO A 8 8.89 6.70 0.66
C PRO A 8 9.05 7.62 -0.56
N GLU A 9 8.83 8.92 -0.43
CA GLU A 9 8.99 9.92 -1.50
C GLU A 9 10.43 9.93 -2.06
N GLN A 10 11.43 9.68 -1.20
CA GLN A 10 12.84 9.75 -1.61
C GLN A 10 13.26 8.63 -2.58
N TRP A 11 12.45 7.56 -2.66
CA TRP A 11 12.80 6.35 -3.38
C TRP A 11 12.01 6.17 -4.66
N VAL A 12 10.97 6.97 -4.92
CA VAL A 12 10.12 6.83 -6.11
C VAL A 12 10.96 6.85 -7.40
N LYS A 13 11.71 7.92 -7.62
CA LYS A 13 12.55 8.06 -8.82
C LYS A 13 13.68 7.04 -8.90
N PRO A 14 14.49 6.79 -7.85
CA PRO A 14 15.49 5.72 -7.87
C PRO A 14 14.91 4.35 -8.24
N MET A 15 13.72 4.00 -7.72
CA MET A 15 13.09 2.71 -7.99
C MET A 15 12.51 2.64 -9.41
N ALA A 16 11.94 3.74 -9.92
CA ALA A 16 11.52 3.83 -11.31
C ALA A 16 12.72 3.65 -12.27
N VAL A 17 13.84 4.31 -12.00
CA VAL A 17 15.09 4.16 -12.79
C VAL A 17 15.63 2.73 -12.72
N ALA A 18 15.48 2.06 -11.59
CA ALA A 18 15.83 0.65 -11.43
C ALA A 18 14.87 -0.32 -12.16
N GLY A 19 13.81 0.19 -12.80
CA GLY A 19 12.87 -0.60 -13.59
C GLY A 19 11.70 -1.18 -12.80
N ALA A 20 11.40 -0.67 -11.61
CA ALA A 20 10.23 -1.10 -10.85
C ALA A 20 8.94 -0.79 -11.62
N ASN A 21 8.01 -1.77 -11.69
CA ASN A 21 6.71 -1.58 -12.36
C ASN A 21 5.60 -1.10 -11.41
N GLN A 22 5.76 -1.35 -10.10
CA GLN A 22 4.81 -0.96 -9.06
C GLN A 22 5.57 -0.54 -7.81
N TYR A 23 5.13 0.56 -7.22
CA TYR A 23 5.64 1.10 -5.96
C TYR A 23 4.52 1.06 -4.92
N THR A 24 4.63 0.17 -3.94
CA THR A 24 3.69 0.04 -2.83
C THR A 24 4.26 0.71 -1.59
N PHE A 25 3.61 1.75 -1.07
CA PHE A 25 4.05 2.46 0.14
C PHE A 25 3.06 2.30 1.28
N HIS A 26 3.54 2.44 2.51
CA HIS A 26 2.69 2.44 3.70
C HIS A 26 2.00 3.79 3.90
N LEU A 27 0.68 3.76 4.13
CA LEU A 27 -0.10 4.94 4.45
C LEU A 27 0.47 5.66 5.69
N GLU A 28 1.00 4.91 6.65
CA GLU A 28 1.57 5.43 7.89
C GLU A 28 2.94 6.11 7.71
N ALA A 29 3.56 5.99 6.53
CA ALA A 29 4.91 6.47 6.27
C ALA A 29 4.94 7.82 5.54
N THR A 30 3.79 8.43 5.25
CA THR A 30 3.69 9.72 4.56
C THR A 30 2.63 10.61 5.19
N GLU A 31 2.89 11.92 5.24
CA GLU A 31 1.90 12.92 5.66
C GLU A 31 1.06 13.43 4.48
N ASN A 32 1.44 13.11 3.23
CA ASN A 32 0.74 13.58 2.03
C ASN A 32 0.59 12.46 0.98
N PRO A 33 -0.32 11.49 1.21
CA PRO A 33 -0.52 10.36 0.31
C PRO A 33 -0.84 10.78 -1.12
N GLY A 34 -1.66 11.82 -1.31
CA GLY A 34 -2.04 12.29 -2.64
C GLY A 34 -0.87 12.78 -3.49
N ALA A 35 0.08 13.51 -2.88
CA ALA A 35 1.29 13.94 -3.57
C ALA A 35 2.18 12.77 -3.97
N LEU A 36 2.33 11.79 -3.08
CA LEU A 36 3.14 10.59 -3.36
C LEU A 36 2.51 9.69 -4.43
N ILE A 37 1.19 9.47 -4.39
CA ILE A 37 0.44 8.76 -5.44
C ILE A 37 0.68 9.41 -6.80
N LYS A 38 0.59 10.74 -6.86
CA LYS A 38 0.86 11.50 -8.08
C LYS A 38 2.29 11.30 -8.57
N ASP A 39 3.29 11.46 -7.70
CA ASP A 39 4.71 11.31 -8.04
C ASP A 39 5.02 9.90 -8.57
N ILE A 40 4.47 8.85 -7.95
CA ILE A 40 4.63 7.46 -8.41
C ILE A 40 4.08 7.30 -9.83
N ARG A 41 2.88 7.84 -10.12
CA ARG A 41 2.28 7.77 -11.47
C ARG A 41 3.07 8.58 -12.50
N GLU A 42 3.56 9.77 -12.13
CA GLU A 42 4.38 10.62 -13.01
C GLU A 42 5.73 9.94 -13.35
N ASN A 43 6.23 9.07 -12.48
CA ASN A 43 7.40 8.22 -12.75
C ASN A 43 7.05 6.90 -13.46
N GLY A 44 5.83 6.74 -13.96
CA GLY A 44 5.43 5.61 -14.82
C GLY A 44 5.20 4.28 -14.11
N MET A 45 5.07 4.29 -12.78
CA MET A 45 4.83 3.08 -11.99
C MET A 45 3.36 2.96 -11.59
N LYS A 46 2.90 1.72 -11.39
CA LYS A 46 1.65 1.44 -10.66
C LYS A 46 1.78 1.80 -9.19
N VAL A 47 0.67 2.18 -8.57
CA VAL A 47 0.59 2.62 -7.18
C VAL A 47 -0.01 1.52 -6.33
N GLY A 48 0.75 1.03 -5.37
CA GLY A 48 0.23 0.25 -4.25
C GLY A 48 0.13 1.08 -2.98
N LEU A 49 -0.90 0.84 -2.16
CA LEU A 49 -1.02 1.46 -0.84
C LEU A 49 -1.23 0.39 0.23
N ALA A 50 -0.29 0.31 1.16
CA ALA A 50 -0.28 -0.63 2.26
C ALA A 50 -0.80 -0.01 3.56
N ILE A 51 -1.44 -0.83 4.39
CA ILE A 51 -1.81 -0.50 5.77
C ILE A 51 -1.35 -1.58 6.73
N LYS A 52 -0.85 -1.17 7.89
CA LYS A 52 -0.46 -2.04 9.00
C LYS A 52 -1.67 -2.69 9.68
N PRO A 53 -1.46 -3.73 10.51
CA PRO A 53 -2.53 -4.34 11.28
C PRO A 53 -3.26 -3.35 12.20
N GLY A 54 -2.54 -2.41 12.82
CA GLY A 54 -3.13 -1.36 13.67
C GLY A 54 -3.92 -0.27 12.95
N THR A 55 -3.82 -0.17 11.61
CA THR A 55 -4.43 0.94 10.85
C THR A 55 -5.80 0.54 10.32
N SER A 56 -6.79 1.40 10.58
CA SER A 56 -8.16 1.22 10.09
C SER A 56 -8.21 1.27 8.57
N VAL A 57 -8.97 0.37 7.94
CA VAL A 57 -9.10 0.27 6.48
C VAL A 57 -9.80 1.49 5.87
N GLU A 58 -10.62 2.16 6.66
CA GLU A 58 -11.33 3.40 6.32
C GLU A 58 -10.37 4.55 6.02
N TYR A 59 -9.13 4.53 6.54
CA TYR A 59 -8.13 5.54 6.19
C TYR A 59 -7.55 5.34 4.79
N LEU A 60 -7.58 4.11 4.25
CA LEU A 60 -7.17 3.82 2.87
C LEU A 60 -8.26 4.20 1.87
N ALA A 61 -9.53 4.08 2.25
CA ALA A 61 -10.69 4.23 1.38
C ALA A 61 -10.73 5.52 0.53
N PRO A 62 -10.37 6.72 1.04
CA PRO A 62 -10.33 7.95 0.23
C PRO A 62 -9.37 7.87 -0.99
N TRP A 63 -8.40 6.96 -0.94
CA TRP A 63 -7.36 6.80 -1.96
C TRP A 63 -7.65 5.64 -2.92
N ALA A 64 -8.64 4.81 -2.63
CA ALA A 64 -8.90 3.56 -3.36
C ALA A 64 -9.08 3.73 -4.87
N ASN A 65 -9.67 4.84 -5.31
CA ASN A 65 -9.86 5.15 -6.74
C ASN A 65 -8.62 5.75 -7.43
N GLN A 66 -7.55 6.00 -6.68
CA GLN A 66 -6.31 6.62 -7.19
C GLN A 66 -5.13 5.63 -7.19
N ILE A 67 -5.30 4.48 -6.55
CA ILE A 67 -4.30 3.41 -6.47
C ILE A 67 -4.69 2.26 -7.40
N ASP A 68 -3.71 1.44 -7.75
CA ASP A 68 -3.94 0.25 -8.56
C ASP A 68 -4.14 -1.00 -7.67
N MET A 69 -3.60 -0.98 -6.44
CA MET A 69 -3.65 -2.11 -5.51
C MET A 69 -3.64 -1.66 -4.04
N ALA A 70 -4.48 -2.26 -3.20
CA ALA A 70 -4.40 -2.15 -1.75
C ALA A 70 -3.66 -3.36 -1.16
N LEU A 71 -2.75 -3.11 -0.21
CA LEU A 71 -2.04 -4.15 0.52
C LEU A 71 -2.46 -4.14 2.00
N VAL A 72 -3.04 -5.24 2.47
CA VAL A 72 -3.39 -5.42 3.89
C VAL A 72 -2.32 -6.28 4.54
N MET A 73 -1.54 -5.71 5.45
CA MET A 73 -0.56 -6.48 6.22
C MET A 73 -1.27 -7.42 7.19
N THR A 74 -0.84 -8.67 7.21
CA THR A 74 -1.35 -9.77 8.04
C THR A 74 -0.36 -10.21 9.11
N VAL A 75 0.73 -9.45 9.25
CA VAL A 75 1.73 -9.48 10.30
C VAL A 75 2.24 -8.05 10.55
N GLU A 76 2.95 -7.81 11.65
CA GLU A 76 3.64 -6.52 11.82
C GLU A 76 4.82 -6.40 10.84
N PRO A 77 4.95 -5.31 10.07
CA PRO A 77 6.02 -5.17 9.09
C PRO A 77 7.41 -5.26 9.72
N GLY A 78 8.33 -5.94 9.04
CA GLY A 78 9.76 -5.95 9.38
C GLY A 78 10.43 -7.33 9.28
N PHE A 79 9.82 -8.36 9.86
CA PHE A 79 10.42 -9.70 9.92
C PHE A 79 9.49 -10.78 9.35
N GLY A 80 10.06 -11.70 8.57
CA GLY A 80 9.35 -12.89 8.09
C GLY A 80 9.20 -13.98 9.15
N GLY A 81 8.30 -14.94 8.90
CA GLY A 81 8.08 -16.10 9.80
C GLY A 81 7.12 -15.84 10.96
N GLN A 82 6.50 -14.66 10.99
CA GLN A 82 5.44 -14.33 11.93
C GLN A 82 4.16 -15.13 11.62
N LYS A 83 3.31 -15.30 12.63
CA LYS A 83 2.02 -15.97 12.46
C LYS A 83 1.03 -15.04 11.77
N PHE A 84 0.32 -15.59 10.80
CA PHE A 84 -0.79 -14.92 10.13
C PHE A 84 -1.85 -14.41 11.13
N MET A 85 -2.27 -13.15 10.97
CA MET A 85 -3.32 -12.48 11.75
C MET A 85 -4.66 -12.59 11.03
N GLU A 86 -5.41 -13.66 11.33
CA GLU A 86 -6.74 -13.92 10.72
C GLU A 86 -7.72 -12.76 10.91
N ASP A 87 -7.57 -12.00 12.00
CA ASP A 87 -8.36 -10.83 12.34
C ASP A 87 -8.13 -9.63 11.40
N MET A 88 -7.20 -9.72 10.43
CA MET A 88 -7.05 -8.75 9.35
C MET A 88 -7.96 -9.01 8.15
N MET A 89 -8.50 -10.22 7.99
CA MET A 89 -9.39 -10.57 6.88
C MET A 89 -10.69 -9.77 6.79
N PRO A 90 -11.29 -9.29 7.90
CA PRO A 90 -12.39 -8.32 7.84
C PRO A 90 -12.05 -7.07 7.00
N LYS A 91 -10.80 -6.59 7.00
CA LYS A 91 -10.37 -5.46 6.17
C LYS A 91 -10.40 -5.79 4.68
N VAL A 92 -9.95 -7.00 4.33
CA VAL A 92 -9.99 -7.52 2.95
C VAL A 92 -11.44 -7.63 2.46
N HIS A 93 -12.31 -8.22 3.29
CA HIS A 93 -13.73 -8.33 2.98
C HIS A 93 -14.38 -6.96 2.79
N TRP A 94 -14.07 -6.01 3.67
CA TRP A 94 -14.55 -4.64 3.57
C TRP A 94 -14.12 -3.97 2.27
N LEU A 95 -12.82 -4.05 1.92
CA LEU A 95 -12.30 -3.49 0.67
C LEU A 95 -12.95 -4.10 -0.57
N ARG A 96 -13.09 -5.44 -0.61
CA ARG A 96 -13.74 -6.12 -1.75
C ARG A 96 -15.21 -5.71 -1.89
N THR A 97 -15.90 -5.48 -0.78
CA THR A 97 -17.31 -5.05 -0.79
C THR A 97 -17.45 -3.61 -1.32
N GLN A 98 -16.57 -2.70 -0.89
CA GLN A 98 -16.64 -1.29 -1.28
C GLN A 98 -16.04 -1.02 -2.66
N PHE A 99 -14.99 -1.76 -3.04
CA PHE A 99 -14.22 -1.57 -4.26
C PHE A 99 -14.09 -2.90 -5.04
N PRO A 100 -15.14 -3.34 -5.74
CA PRO A 100 -15.22 -4.68 -6.33
C PRO A 100 -14.15 -4.99 -7.39
N SER A 101 -13.56 -3.97 -8.01
CA SER A 101 -12.55 -4.09 -9.05
C SER A 101 -11.12 -3.79 -8.58
N LEU A 102 -10.93 -3.38 -7.32
CA LEU A 102 -9.59 -3.08 -6.80
C LEU A 102 -8.81 -4.38 -6.58
N ASP A 103 -7.54 -4.40 -6.97
CA ASP A 103 -6.63 -5.49 -6.61
C ASP A 103 -6.33 -5.38 -5.12
N ILE A 104 -6.47 -6.51 -4.40
CA ILE A 104 -6.23 -6.58 -2.97
C ILE A 104 -5.22 -7.69 -2.74
N GLU A 105 -4.08 -7.32 -2.16
CA GLU A 105 -3.00 -8.22 -1.75
C GLU A 105 -2.96 -8.33 -0.22
N VAL A 106 -2.44 -9.45 0.27
CA VAL A 106 -2.11 -9.68 1.68
C VAL A 106 -0.64 -10.09 1.77
N ASP A 107 0.09 -9.55 2.75
CA ASP A 107 1.51 -9.83 3.04
C ASP A 107 1.69 -10.05 4.55
#